data_AF-A0A849ZA98-F1
#
_entry.id   AF-A0A849ZA98-F1
#
_cell.length_a   1.000
_cell.length_b   1.000
_cell.length_c   1.000
_cell.angle_alpha   90.00
_cell.angle_beta   90.00
_cell.angle_gamma   90.00
#
_symmetry.space_group_name_H-M   'P 1'
#
loop_
_entity.id
_entity.type
_entity.pdbx_description
1 polymer ?
#
loop_
_entity_poly.entity_id
_entity_poly.type
_entity_poly.pdbx_seq_one_letter_code
_entity_poly.pdbx_strand_id
1 'polypeptide(L)'
;MKKLFAVAPMTLAAAVGIAFLPTHESEAARGIAPCDAEHTELASTPQRRGRFETLPDVALSQKVEEKLNAIAATYQKRTGKAFVVTSGTRAPGSQAEIIFDKLQRGEDLGKLYRDKSAVAELKRVFDEAKSQKRGKEATIALITAAIRAQMKRGIFISAHLRAGAADVRSTSMDADERRAFVDSTRDVGGVTVIFESTPPHFHLQLD
;
A
#
# COMPACT_ATOMS: atom_id res chain seq x y z
N MET A 1 -23.77 -37.79 -56.18
CA MET A 1 -23.96 -37.61 -57.64
C MET A 1 -23.75 -36.13 -58.00
N LYS A 2 -23.66 -35.78 -59.29
CA LYS A 2 -23.50 -34.38 -59.81
C LYS A 2 -24.77 -33.56 -59.50
N LYS A 3 -24.81 -32.21 -59.50
CA LYS A 3 -24.14 -31.13 -60.26
C LYS A 3 -23.67 -29.98 -59.29
N LEU A 4 -23.03 -28.83 -59.59
CA LEU A 4 -22.75 -27.97 -60.78
C LEU A 4 -23.97 -27.17 -61.32
N PHE A 5 -23.95 -25.88 -61.69
CA PHE A 5 -23.00 -24.74 -61.65
C PHE A 5 -23.88 -23.47 -61.34
N ALA A 6 -23.42 -22.23 -61.13
CA ALA A 6 -22.63 -21.36 -62.02
C ALA A 6 -22.09 -20.09 -61.28
N VAL A 7 -21.57 -19.10 -62.02
CA VAL A 7 -20.64 -18.05 -61.55
C VAL A 7 -21.21 -16.62 -61.73
N ALA A 8 -20.65 -15.65 -60.99
CA ALA A 8 -20.99 -14.22 -60.98
C ALA A 8 -20.55 -13.44 -62.25
N PRO A 9 -20.81 -12.12 -62.29
CA PRO A 9 -19.80 -11.16 -62.75
C PRO A 9 -19.44 -10.09 -61.69
N MET A 10 -18.50 -9.21 -62.02
CA MET A 10 -17.72 -8.38 -61.10
C MET A 10 -17.40 -6.99 -61.69
N THR A 11 -17.62 -5.92 -60.93
CA THR A 11 -17.00 -4.57 -60.99
C THR A 11 -17.50 -3.80 -59.74
N LEU A 12 -16.75 -2.98 -58.97
CA LEU A 12 -15.52 -2.19 -59.13
C LEU A 12 -15.70 -0.80 -59.79
N ALA A 13 -15.74 0.23 -58.93
CA ALA A 13 -15.36 1.61 -59.21
C ALA A 13 -14.93 2.29 -57.90
N ALA A 14 -14.10 3.32 -57.95
CA ALA A 14 -13.60 4.05 -56.79
C ALA A 14 -13.64 5.57 -57.02
N ALA A 15 -13.72 6.35 -55.94
CA ALA A 15 -13.49 7.80 -55.97
C ALA A 15 -12.91 8.27 -54.63
N VAL A 16 -11.81 9.03 -54.68
CA VAL A 16 -11.21 9.75 -53.56
C VAL A 16 -11.19 11.23 -53.95
N GLY A 17 -11.57 12.11 -53.02
CA GLY A 17 -11.37 13.56 -53.17
C GLY A 17 -12.58 14.40 -52.79
N ILE A 18 -12.46 15.12 -51.67
CA ILE A 18 -13.15 16.39 -51.43
C ILE A 18 -12.08 17.42 -51.08
N ALA A 19 -12.22 18.64 -51.61
CA ALA A 19 -11.15 19.63 -51.66
C ALA A 19 -10.96 20.41 -50.34
N PHE A 20 -9.79 21.04 -50.24
CA PHE A 20 -9.38 21.92 -49.14
C PHE A 20 -9.43 23.38 -49.63
N LEU A 21 -10.14 24.27 -48.93
CA LEU A 21 -10.07 25.72 -49.13
C LEU A 21 -10.22 26.46 -47.78
N PRO A 22 -9.70 27.71 -47.65
CA PRO A 22 -9.27 28.24 -46.36
C PRO A 22 -10.14 29.39 -45.80
N THR A 23 -10.00 29.65 -44.48
CA THR A 23 -10.44 30.91 -43.86
C THR A 23 -9.50 31.38 -42.73
N HIS A 24 -8.87 32.53 -42.96
CA HIS A 24 -8.47 33.59 -42.03
C HIS A 24 -7.61 33.35 -40.77
N GLU A 25 -6.76 34.34 -40.54
CA GLU A 25 -6.02 34.63 -39.30
C GLU A 25 -6.96 35.10 -38.17
N SER A 26 -6.52 34.93 -36.92
CA SER A 26 -6.73 35.92 -35.86
C SER A 26 -5.68 35.75 -34.75
N GLU A 27 -5.30 36.84 -34.10
CA GLU A 27 -4.22 36.88 -33.11
C GLU A 27 -4.66 36.54 -31.67
N ALA A 28 -3.65 36.30 -30.83
CA ALA A 28 -3.58 36.69 -29.42
C ALA A 28 -4.70 36.21 -28.45
N ALA A 29 -4.43 35.09 -27.78
CA ALA A 29 -4.80 34.91 -26.38
C ALA A 29 -3.53 34.61 -25.56
N ARG A 30 -3.23 35.44 -24.55
CA ARG A 30 -2.10 35.23 -23.64
C ARG A 30 -2.46 34.13 -22.63
N GLY A 31 -1.82 32.97 -22.75
CA GLY A 31 -1.82 31.92 -21.71
C GLY A 31 -0.40 31.74 -21.18
N ILE A 32 -0.09 32.29 -20.01
CA ILE A 32 1.15 31.97 -19.31
C ILE A 32 1.08 30.50 -18.91
N ALA A 33 2.05 29.70 -19.31
CA ALA A 33 2.23 28.36 -18.79
C ALA A 33 3.05 28.43 -17.50
N PRO A 34 2.45 28.16 -16.31
CA PRO A 34 3.18 27.45 -15.29
C PRO A 34 3.35 26.00 -15.78
N CYS A 35 4.60 25.61 -16.03
CA CYS A 35 5.03 24.28 -15.63
C CYS A 35 4.89 24.15 -14.10
N ASP A 36 5.29 23.01 -13.55
CA ASP A 36 5.31 22.83 -12.09
C ASP A 36 3.89 22.80 -11.48
N ALA A 37 3.05 21.93 -12.05
CA ALA A 37 2.05 21.22 -11.25
C ALA A 37 2.79 20.32 -10.25
N GLU A 38 3.36 20.93 -9.20
CA GLU A 38 3.92 20.20 -8.08
C GLU A 38 2.84 19.28 -7.51
N HIS A 39 3.10 17.97 -7.52
CA HIS A 39 2.41 17.07 -6.62
C HIS A 39 2.94 17.33 -5.22
N THR A 40 2.47 18.42 -4.59
CA THR A 40 2.64 18.66 -3.17
C THR A 40 1.93 17.52 -2.44
N GLU A 41 2.68 16.48 -2.05
CA GLU A 41 2.28 15.63 -0.94
C GLU A 41 2.10 16.56 0.27
N LEU A 42 0.85 16.92 0.57
CA LEU A 42 0.49 17.69 1.75
C LEU A 42 0.89 16.85 2.97
N ALA A 43 2.08 17.13 3.49
CA ALA A 43 2.74 16.35 4.53
C ALA A 43 1.78 16.16 5.71
N SER A 44 1.27 14.93 5.85
CA SER A 44 0.01 14.69 6.56
C SER A 44 0.17 15.01 8.04
N THR A 45 -0.32 16.17 8.47
CA THR A 45 -0.10 16.69 9.81
C THR A 45 -0.61 15.70 10.86
N PRO A 46 0.24 15.24 11.80
CA PRO A 46 -0.18 14.32 12.84
C PRO A 46 -1.33 14.90 13.68
N GLN A 47 -2.35 14.09 13.91
CA GLN A 47 -3.52 14.42 14.72
C GLN A 47 -3.36 13.78 16.10
N ARG A 48 -3.67 14.52 17.17
CA ARG A 48 -3.49 14.02 18.54
C ARG A 48 -4.61 13.04 18.93
N ARG A 49 -4.26 11.78 19.15
CA ARG A 49 -5.14 10.71 19.64
C ARG A 49 -4.78 10.39 21.09
N GLY A 50 -5.44 11.08 22.02
CA GLY A 50 -5.19 10.96 23.46
C GLY A 50 -3.78 11.41 23.85
N ARG A 51 -2.91 10.43 24.17
CA ARG A 51 -1.51 10.67 24.58
C ARG A 51 -0.47 10.53 23.46
N PHE A 52 -0.85 10.03 22.30
CA PHE A 52 0.03 9.94 21.14
C PHE A 52 -0.55 10.70 19.94
N GLU A 53 0.15 10.67 18.82
CA GLU A 53 -0.29 11.28 17.57
C GLU A 53 -0.43 10.22 16.46
N THR A 54 -1.34 10.43 15.52
CA THR A 54 -1.61 9.55 14.39
C THR A 54 -1.57 10.33 13.08
N LEU A 55 -1.04 9.76 12.00
CA LEU A 55 -1.36 10.28 10.66
C LEU A 55 -2.88 10.14 10.41
N PRO A 56 -3.50 11.00 9.57
CA PRO A 56 -4.96 11.08 9.45
C PRO A 56 -5.67 9.74 9.16
N ASP A 57 -5.12 8.93 8.26
CA ASP A 57 -5.74 7.67 7.79
C ASP A 57 -5.44 6.44 8.68
N VAL A 58 -4.85 6.64 9.86
CA VAL A 58 -4.46 5.53 10.75
C VAL A 58 -5.66 5.01 11.55
N ALA A 59 -6.29 3.96 11.00
CA ALA A 59 -7.30 3.17 11.71
C ALA A 59 -6.66 2.26 12.78
N LEU A 60 -7.14 2.34 14.02
CA LEU A 60 -6.70 1.49 15.14
C LEU A 60 -7.90 0.72 15.70
N SER A 61 -7.67 -0.49 16.21
CA SER A 61 -8.65 -1.15 17.08
C SER A 61 -8.59 -0.57 18.49
N GLN A 62 -9.67 -0.68 19.25
CA GLN A 62 -9.72 -0.25 20.64
C GLN A 62 -8.58 -0.89 21.48
N LYS A 63 -8.34 -2.21 21.35
CA LYS A 63 -7.26 -2.92 22.05
C LYS A 63 -5.88 -2.31 21.73
N VAL A 64 -5.63 -1.93 20.49
CA VAL A 64 -4.38 -1.29 20.06
C VAL A 64 -4.29 0.14 20.61
N GLU A 65 -5.36 0.92 20.55
CA GLU A 65 -5.39 2.31 21.05
C GLU A 65 -5.25 2.41 22.59
N GLU A 66 -5.89 1.52 23.34
CA GLU A 66 -5.73 1.41 24.81
C GLU A 66 -4.26 1.10 25.16
N LYS A 67 -3.66 0.13 24.46
CA LYS A 67 -2.27 -0.27 24.65
C LYS A 67 -1.29 0.85 24.27
N LEU A 68 -1.52 1.54 23.17
CA LEU A 68 -0.72 2.70 22.75
C LEU A 68 -0.85 3.88 23.71
N ASN A 69 -2.03 4.14 24.28
CA ASN A 69 -2.21 5.17 25.31
C ASN A 69 -1.45 4.83 26.61
N ALA A 70 -1.36 3.55 26.99
CA ALA A 70 -0.53 3.11 28.11
C ALA A 70 0.97 3.32 27.85
N ILE A 71 1.46 2.93 26.66
CA ILE A 71 2.86 3.16 26.23
C ILE A 71 3.16 4.67 26.15
N ALA A 72 2.23 5.48 25.65
CA ALA A 72 2.37 6.92 25.61
C ALA A 72 2.38 7.57 27.01
N ALA A 73 1.68 6.99 27.99
CA ALA A 73 1.71 7.45 29.38
C ALA A 73 3.04 7.15 30.09
N THR A 74 3.75 6.06 29.74
CA THR A 74 5.11 5.82 30.24
C THR A 74 6.15 6.63 29.46
N TYR A 75 5.99 6.76 28.14
CA TYR A 75 6.90 7.53 27.28
C TYR A 75 6.90 9.02 27.63
N GLN A 76 5.72 9.64 27.78
CA GLN A 76 5.58 11.05 28.19
C GLN A 76 6.27 11.35 29.53
N LYS A 77 6.27 10.41 30.48
CA LYS A 77 6.98 10.57 31.77
C LYS A 77 8.50 10.53 31.63
N ARG A 78 9.02 9.89 30.59
CA ARG A 78 10.46 9.74 30.31
C ARG A 78 11.01 10.87 29.43
N THR A 79 10.21 11.40 28.49
CA THR A 79 10.68 12.33 27.44
C THR A 79 9.97 13.68 27.41
N GLY A 80 8.83 13.83 28.10
CA GLY A 80 7.95 15.00 27.97
C GLY A 80 7.19 15.12 26.64
N LYS A 81 7.39 14.19 25.70
CA LYS A 81 6.91 14.27 24.30
C LYS A 81 5.89 13.18 23.96
N ALA A 82 5.17 13.36 22.85
CA ALA A 82 4.36 12.32 22.22
C ALA A 82 5.20 11.55 21.16
N PHE A 83 4.67 10.42 20.68
CA PHE A 83 5.18 9.72 19.50
C PHE A 83 4.12 9.69 18.39
N VAL A 84 4.57 9.55 17.14
CA VAL A 84 3.68 9.52 15.96
C VAL A 84 3.51 8.09 15.46
N VAL A 85 2.27 7.61 15.45
CA VAL A 85 1.84 6.36 14.80
C VAL A 85 1.56 6.63 13.33
N THR A 86 2.18 5.83 12.45
CA THR A 86 2.14 5.99 10.98
C THR A 86 1.38 4.87 10.26
N SER A 87 1.09 3.76 10.93
CA SER A 87 0.20 2.71 10.41
C SER A 87 -0.51 1.97 11.53
N GLY A 88 -1.57 1.24 11.19
CA GLY A 88 -2.44 0.56 12.16
C GLY A 88 -3.07 -0.69 11.54
N THR A 89 -4.38 -0.81 11.68
CA THR A 89 -5.19 -1.82 10.98
C THR A 89 -5.08 -1.57 9.47
N ARG A 90 -4.71 -2.61 8.70
CA ARG A 90 -4.46 -2.48 7.25
C ARG A 90 -5.50 -3.24 6.45
N ALA A 91 -6.01 -2.63 5.39
CA ALA A 91 -6.93 -3.29 4.46
C ALA A 91 -6.21 -4.39 3.65
N PRO A 92 -6.89 -5.46 3.21
CA PRO A 92 -6.28 -6.51 2.40
C PRO A 92 -5.65 -6.01 1.08
N GLY A 93 -6.17 -4.94 0.49
CA GLY A 93 -5.62 -4.31 -0.72
C GLY A 93 -4.26 -3.65 -0.47
N SER A 94 -4.18 -2.76 0.52
CA SER A 94 -2.92 -2.09 0.90
C SER A 94 -1.85 -3.07 1.39
N GLN A 95 -2.25 -4.21 1.99
CA GLN A 95 -1.30 -5.29 2.29
C GLN A 95 -0.88 -6.06 1.02
N ALA A 96 -1.75 -6.22 0.03
CA ALA A 96 -1.42 -6.81 -1.27
C ALA A 96 -0.46 -5.94 -2.11
N GLU A 97 -0.60 -4.61 -2.04
CA GLU A 97 0.34 -3.64 -2.63
C GLU A 97 1.75 -3.81 -2.06
N ILE A 98 1.87 -3.84 -0.72
CA ILE A 98 3.15 -4.06 -0.02
C ILE A 98 3.75 -5.43 -0.42
N ILE A 99 2.94 -6.48 -0.46
CA ILE A 99 3.38 -7.83 -0.89
C ILE A 99 3.85 -7.81 -2.35
N PHE A 100 3.11 -7.15 -3.24
CA PHE A 100 3.47 -7.01 -4.66
C PHE A 100 4.81 -6.27 -4.82
N ASP A 101 4.97 -5.09 -4.20
CA ASP A 101 6.19 -4.29 -4.38
C ASP A 101 7.43 -4.97 -3.75
N LYS A 102 7.25 -5.71 -2.64
CA LYS A 102 8.31 -6.56 -2.08
C LYS A 102 8.72 -7.71 -3.03
N LEU A 103 7.74 -8.44 -3.60
CA LEU A 103 8.01 -9.51 -4.57
C LEU A 103 8.60 -8.97 -5.88
N GLN A 104 8.16 -7.80 -6.34
CA GLN A 104 8.68 -7.11 -7.51
C GLN A 104 10.15 -6.66 -7.32
N ARG A 105 10.58 -6.36 -6.09
CA ARG A 105 11.98 -6.14 -5.72
C ARG A 105 12.79 -7.42 -5.45
N GLY A 106 12.16 -8.60 -5.53
CA GLY A 106 12.82 -9.88 -5.23
C GLY A 106 13.05 -10.15 -3.73
N GLU A 107 12.34 -9.46 -2.84
CA GLU A 107 12.47 -9.68 -1.39
C GLU A 107 11.98 -11.07 -0.98
N ASP A 108 12.75 -11.74 -0.12
CA ASP A 108 12.39 -13.05 0.41
C ASP A 108 11.34 -12.93 1.52
N LEU A 109 10.07 -12.96 1.12
CA LEU A 109 8.92 -13.02 2.02
C LEU A 109 9.00 -14.18 3.04
N GLY A 110 9.75 -15.25 2.72
CA GLY A 110 10.00 -16.39 3.61
C GLY A 110 10.85 -16.03 4.83
N LYS A 111 11.58 -14.91 4.81
CA LYS A 111 12.28 -14.33 5.98
C LYS A 111 11.40 -13.31 6.72
N LEU A 112 10.59 -12.54 5.99
CA LEU A 112 9.78 -11.45 6.54
C LEU A 112 8.55 -11.93 7.32
N TYR A 113 7.84 -12.96 6.84
CA TYR A 113 6.57 -13.40 7.44
C TYR A 113 6.68 -14.75 8.15
N ARG A 114 5.96 -14.88 9.27
CA ARG A 114 5.98 -16.08 10.13
C ARG A 114 5.37 -17.30 9.45
N ASP A 115 4.21 -17.15 8.81
CA ASP A 115 3.49 -18.25 8.17
C ASP A 115 4.03 -18.54 6.76
N LYS A 116 4.82 -19.61 6.64
CA LYS A 116 5.46 -20.01 5.38
C LYS A 116 4.46 -20.60 4.38
N SER A 117 3.32 -21.13 4.85
CA SER A 117 2.26 -21.66 3.99
C SER A 117 1.50 -20.52 3.30
N ALA A 118 1.19 -19.46 4.06
CA ALA A 118 0.59 -18.24 3.54
C ALA A 118 1.54 -17.53 2.55
N VAL A 119 2.84 -17.46 2.85
CA VAL A 119 3.85 -16.98 1.89
C VAL A 119 3.85 -17.79 0.59
N ALA A 120 3.84 -19.12 0.67
CA ALA A 120 3.87 -19.99 -0.50
C ALA A 120 2.60 -19.93 -1.37
N GLU A 121 1.45 -19.54 -0.80
CA GLU A 121 0.24 -19.20 -1.55
C GLU A 121 0.42 -17.86 -2.29
N LEU A 122 0.85 -16.80 -1.60
CA LEU A 122 1.00 -15.46 -2.22
C LEU A 122 2.10 -15.43 -3.29
N LYS A 123 3.21 -16.15 -3.10
CA LYS A 123 4.26 -16.30 -4.12
C LYS A 123 3.73 -16.97 -5.39
N ARG A 124 3.04 -18.12 -5.28
CA ARG A 124 2.44 -18.80 -6.44
C ARG A 124 1.47 -17.90 -7.21
N VAL A 125 0.65 -17.11 -6.53
CA VAL A 125 -0.29 -16.16 -7.16
C VAL A 125 0.45 -15.06 -7.94
N PHE A 126 1.57 -14.54 -7.41
CA PHE A 126 2.41 -13.56 -8.11
C PHE A 126 3.16 -14.20 -9.30
N ASP A 127 3.73 -15.39 -9.12
CA ASP A 127 4.48 -16.11 -10.14
C ASP A 127 3.57 -16.57 -11.31
N GLU A 128 2.32 -16.96 -11.01
CA GLU A 128 1.28 -17.22 -12.02
C GLU A 128 0.88 -15.94 -12.76
N ALA A 129 0.62 -14.84 -12.05
CA ALA A 129 0.29 -13.56 -12.68
C ALA A 129 1.42 -13.04 -13.58
N LYS A 130 2.69 -13.24 -13.17
CA LYS A 130 3.89 -12.97 -13.97
C LYS A 130 3.95 -13.83 -15.24
N SER A 131 3.72 -15.14 -15.16
CA SER A 131 3.75 -16.02 -16.34
C SER A 131 2.63 -15.69 -17.33
N GLN A 132 1.46 -15.28 -16.82
CA GLN A 132 0.32 -14.77 -17.59
C GLN A 132 0.48 -13.30 -18.04
N LYS A 133 1.64 -12.66 -17.80
CA LYS A 133 1.96 -11.27 -18.17
C LYS A 133 0.95 -10.22 -17.68
N ARG A 134 0.35 -10.44 -16.51
CA ARG A 134 -0.63 -9.51 -15.91
C ARG A 134 0.04 -8.21 -15.43
N GLY A 135 -0.67 -7.09 -15.54
CA GLY A 135 -0.23 -5.79 -15.02
C GLY A 135 -0.23 -5.69 -13.48
N LYS A 136 0.32 -4.60 -12.93
CA LYS A 136 0.43 -4.36 -11.47
C LYS A 136 -0.93 -4.50 -10.77
N GLU A 137 -1.95 -3.76 -11.22
CA GLU A 137 -3.29 -3.76 -10.64
C GLU A 137 -3.95 -5.14 -10.64
N ALA A 138 -3.94 -5.83 -11.78
CA ALA A 138 -4.51 -7.18 -11.91
C ALA A 138 -3.78 -8.20 -11.00
N THR A 139 -2.48 -8.03 -10.79
CA THR A 139 -1.69 -8.87 -9.86
C THR A 139 -2.03 -8.56 -8.40
N ILE A 140 -2.15 -7.28 -8.04
CA ILE A 140 -2.57 -6.84 -6.70
C ILE A 140 -3.99 -7.33 -6.39
N ALA A 141 -4.91 -7.31 -7.34
CA ALA A 141 -6.27 -7.82 -7.17
C ALA A 141 -6.27 -9.33 -6.85
N LEU A 142 -5.43 -10.13 -7.52
CA LEU A 142 -5.27 -11.56 -7.24
C LEU A 142 -4.64 -11.82 -5.86
N ILE A 143 -3.59 -11.06 -5.50
CA ILE A 143 -2.97 -11.14 -4.17
C ILE A 143 -3.98 -10.73 -3.07
N THR A 144 -4.79 -9.70 -3.32
CA THR A 144 -5.88 -9.25 -2.42
C THR A 144 -6.91 -10.35 -2.21
N ALA A 145 -7.31 -11.06 -3.28
CA ALA A 145 -8.23 -12.19 -3.19
C ALA A 145 -7.63 -13.34 -2.37
N ALA A 146 -6.35 -13.65 -2.57
CA ALA A 146 -5.64 -14.67 -1.78
C ALA A 146 -5.52 -14.30 -0.30
N ILE A 147 -5.18 -13.05 0.04
CA ILE A 147 -5.15 -12.55 1.42
C ILE A 147 -6.55 -12.63 2.07
N ARG A 148 -7.62 -12.23 1.35
CA ARG A 148 -9.01 -12.39 1.83
C ARG A 148 -9.37 -13.86 2.06
N ALA A 149 -8.93 -14.77 1.19
CA ALA A 149 -9.15 -16.21 1.34
C ALA A 149 -8.38 -16.80 2.54
N GLN A 150 -7.16 -16.34 2.80
CA GLN A 150 -6.39 -16.66 4.02
C GLN A 150 -7.15 -16.20 5.28
N MET A 151 -7.59 -14.93 5.31
CA MET A 151 -8.31 -14.36 6.46
C MET A 151 -9.60 -15.13 6.77
N LYS A 152 -10.35 -15.56 5.73
CA LYS A 152 -11.54 -16.42 5.87
C LYS A 152 -11.23 -17.79 6.50
N ARG A 153 -9.98 -18.27 6.41
CA ARG A 153 -9.48 -19.51 7.04
C ARG A 153 -8.81 -19.26 8.41
N GLY A 154 -8.88 -18.04 8.96
CA GLY A 154 -8.19 -17.67 10.20
C GLY A 154 -6.69 -17.43 10.05
N ILE A 155 -6.17 -17.48 8.82
CA ILE A 155 -4.76 -17.27 8.46
C ILE A 155 -4.56 -15.79 8.14
N PHE A 156 -3.60 -15.13 8.78
CA PHE A 156 -3.32 -13.72 8.55
C PHE A 156 -1.81 -13.56 8.35
N ILE A 157 -1.39 -13.20 7.13
CA ILE A 157 0.02 -13.05 6.76
C ILE A 157 0.74 -11.94 7.56
N SER A 158 0.00 -10.93 8.04
CA SER A 158 0.51 -9.81 8.84
C SER A 158 -0.44 -9.48 10.00
N ALA A 159 0.11 -9.05 11.14
CA ALA A 159 -0.65 -8.66 12.33
C ALA A 159 -1.54 -7.41 12.11
N HIS A 160 -1.21 -6.53 11.15
CA HIS A 160 -2.08 -5.41 10.76
C HIS A 160 -3.44 -5.87 10.21
N LEU A 161 -3.51 -7.03 9.56
CA LEU A 161 -4.76 -7.62 9.07
C LEU A 161 -5.64 -8.17 10.22
N ARG A 162 -5.07 -8.41 11.41
CA ARG A 162 -5.79 -8.80 12.62
C ARG A 162 -6.25 -7.60 13.47
N ALA A 163 -6.01 -6.37 12.99
CA ALA A 163 -6.19 -5.14 13.77
C ALA A 163 -5.41 -5.15 15.11
N GLY A 164 -4.29 -5.87 15.15
CA GLY A 164 -3.47 -6.13 16.35
C GLY A 164 -2.03 -5.61 16.22
N ALA A 165 -1.77 -4.65 15.33
CA ALA A 165 -0.46 -4.05 15.15
C ALA A 165 -0.55 -2.56 14.77
N ALA A 166 0.53 -1.84 15.04
CA ALA A 166 0.72 -0.44 14.70
C ALA A 166 2.19 -0.15 14.39
N ASP A 167 2.45 0.82 13.51
CA ASP A 167 3.80 1.26 13.15
C ASP A 167 4.04 2.65 13.74
N VAL A 168 5.17 2.86 14.43
CA VAL A 168 5.55 4.12 15.08
C VAL A 168 6.80 4.71 14.43
N ARG A 169 6.75 6.00 14.08
CA ARG A 169 7.83 6.76 13.46
C ARG A 169 9.04 6.86 14.40
N SER A 170 10.17 6.31 13.98
CA SER A 170 11.46 6.42 14.69
C SER A 170 12.36 7.53 14.16
N THR A 171 12.04 8.13 13.01
CA THR A 171 12.86 9.19 12.37
C THR A 171 12.78 10.54 13.06
N SER A 172 11.67 10.80 13.78
CA SER A 172 11.48 11.99 14.62
C SER A 172 11.84 11.73 16.08
N MET A 173 12.62 10.69 16.36
CA MET A 173 13.12 10.36 17.69
C MET A 173 14.66 10.38 17.67
N ASP A 174 15.29 10.94 18.70
CA ASP A 174 16.72 10.79 18.97
C ASP A 174 17.08 9.40 19.55
N ALA A 175 18.32 9.21 20.01
CA ALA A 175 18.78 7.92 20.53
C ALA A 175 18.16 7.55 21.89
N ASP A 176 18.01 8.52 22.79
CA ASP A 176 17.45 8.32 24.12
C ASP A 176 15.93 8.24 24.06
N GLU A 177 15.29 8.94 23.14
CA GLU A 177 13.87 8.80 22.82
C GLU A 177 13.54 7.42 22.24
N ARG A 178 14.32 6.92 21.26
CA ARG A 178 14.15 5.55 20.75
C ARG A 178 14.31 4.51 21.85
N ARG A 179 15.26 4.73 22.78
CA ARG A 179 15.42 3.87 23.96
C ARG A 179 14.23 3.97 24.91
N ALA A 180 13.82 5.18 25.26
CA ALA A 180 12.70 5.44 26.16
C ALA A 180 11.40 4.85 25.61
N PHE A 181 11.19 4.85 24.28
CA PHE A 181 10.07 4.18 23.63
C PHE A 181 10.13 2.65 23.81
N VAL A 182 11.27 2.01 23.51
CA VAL A 182 11.45 0.56 23.70
C VAL A 182 11.26 0.17 25.17
N ASP A 183 11.87 0.88 26.11
CA ASP A 183 11.73 0.60 27.54
C ASP A 183 10.27 0.86 28.02
N SER A 184 9.60 1.90 27.52
CA SER A 184 8.16 2.14 27.74
C SER A 184 7.25 1.03 27.23
N THR A 185 7.60 0.36 26.13
CA THR A 185 6.82 -0.78 25.60
C THR A 185 7.02 -2.03 26.45
N ARG A 186 8.24 -2.25 26.97
CA ARG A 186 8.57 -3.32 27.91
C ARG A 186 7.84 -3.15 29.25
N ASP A 187 7.82 -1.93 29.80
CA ASP A 187 7.12 -1.59 31.06
C ASP A 187 5.63 -1.95 31.01
N VAL A 188 4.99 -1.82 29.83
CA VAL A 188 3.54 -2.03 29.64
C VAL A 188 3.19 -3.47 29.27
N GLY A 189 4.11 -4.21 28.63
CA GLY A 189 3.98 -5.62 28.28
C GLY A 189 2.83 -5.94 27.30
N GLY A 190 2.72 -7.21 26.90
CA GLY A 190 1.69 -7.66 25.94
C GLY A 190 1.86 -7.09 24.52
N VAL A 191 3.10 -6.70 24.17
CA VAL A 191 3.49 -6.12 22.87
C VAL A 191 4.91 -6.59 22.55
N THR A 192 5.07 -7.23 21.39
CA THR A 192 6.37 -7.42 20.74
C THR A 192 6.72 -6.18 19.92
N VAL A 193 7.93 -5.66 20.06
CA VAL A 193 8.43 -4.50 19.30
C VAL A 193 9.64 -4.87 18.48
N ILE A 194 9.58 -4.55 17.19
CA ILE A 194 10.63 -4.80 16.20
C ILE A 194 11.04 -3.46 15.60
N PHE A 195 12.34 -3.21 15.42
CA PHE A 195 12.82 -2.09 14.62
C PHE A 195 13.02 -2.54 13.18
N GLU A 196 12.22 -2.00 12.26
CA GLU A 196 12.40 -2.20 10.83
C GLU A 196 13.14 -0.99 10.25
N SER A 197 14.19 -1.23 9.46
CA SER A 197 15.08 -0.17 8.96
C SER A 197 14.63 0.49 7.65
N THR A 198 13.67 -0.11 6.93
CA THR A 198 13.42 0.19 5.51
C THR A 198 11.93 0.17 5.16
N PRO A 199 11.21 1.31 5.29
CA PRO A 199 11.66 2.57 5.89
C PRO A 199 11.84 2.46 7.42
N PRO A 200 12.66 3.32 8.06
CA PRO A 200 12.93 3.25 9.50
C PRO A 200 11.69 3.53 10.37
N HIS A 201 11.21 2.51 11.07
CA HIS A 201 10.10 2.59 12.02
C HIS A 201 10.17 1.48 13.10
N PHE A 202 9.40 1.64 14.18
CA PHE A 202 9.09 0.54 15.09
C PHE A 202 7.78 -0.13 14.67
N HIS A 203 7.83 -1.42 14.36
CA HIS A 203 6.64 -2.26 14.21
C HIS A 203 6.25 -2.83 15.58
N LEU A 204 5.01 -2.58 16.02
CA LEU A 204 4.44 -3.09 17.26
C LEU A 204 3.39 -4.13 16.94
N GLN A 205 3.58 -5.36 17.41
CA GLN A 205 2.57 -6.42 17.39
C GLN A 205 2.06 -6.68 18.81
N LEU A 206 0.74 -6.62 19.01
CA LEU A 206 0.11 -7.07 20.26
C LEU A 206 -0.01 -8.59 20.29
N ASP A 207 0.07 -9.14 21.51
CA ASP A 207 -0.18 -10.55 21.81
C ASP A 207 -1.70 -10.85 21.89
#